data_AF-A0ABD3LHF9-F1
#
_entry.id   AF-A0ABD3LHF9-F1
#
_cell.length_a   1.000
_cell.length_b   1.000
_cell.length_c   1.000
_cell.angle_alpha   90.00
_cell.angle_beta   90.00
_cell.angle_gamma   90.00
#
_symmetry.space_group_name_H-M   'P 1'
#
loop_
_entity.id
_entity.type
_entity.pdbx_description
1 polymer ?
#
loop_
_entity_poly.entity_id
_entity_poly.type
_entity_poly.pdbx_seq_one_letter_code
_entity_poly.pdbx_strand_id
1 'polypeptide(L)'
;MGLEGKVEEEFDINSPAHRFYKRLSYEQHHLPDASPDKVQGAEIHEGDWVTPGSVKLWNYTIDDDDGGCGRTHPEQYKAYKIVYQVFPKGESGTLKISLIYEKFNETDGKPHNYLRFLVDLVKDLD
;
A
#
# COMPACT_ATOMS: atom_id res chain seq x y z
N MET A 1 -21.80 0.92 -16.53
CA MET A 1 -21.31 1.28 -15.19
C MET A 1 -19.81 0.98 -15.14
N GLY A 2 -19.03 1.71 -14.34
CA GLY A 2 -17.57 1.66 -14.41
C GLY A 2 -16.98 0.44 -13.69
N LEU A 3 -16.16 -0.34 -14.39
CA LEU A 3 -15.30 -1.37 -13.80
C LEU A 3 -14.11 -0.75 -13.04
N GLU A 4 -13.83 0.52 -13.33
CA GLU A 4 -12.80 1.31 -12.67
C GLU A 4 -13.33 1.93 -11.37
N GLY A 5 -12.53 1.85 -10.32
CA GLY A 5 -12.82 2.43 -9.02
C GLY A 5 -11.58 3.07 -8.39
N LYS A 6 -11.84 3.95 -7.42
CA LYS A 6 -10.81 4.57 -6.59
C LYS A 6 -11.26 4.55 -5.14
N VAL A 7 -10.39 4.12 -4.25
CA VAL A 7 -10.53 4.33 -2.81
C VAL A 7 -9.30 5.08 -2.32
N GLU A 8 -9.48 6.01 -1.39
CA GLU A 8 -8.40 6.84 -0.87
C GLU A 8 -8.59 7.08 0.62
N GLU A 9 -7.48 7.17 1.35
CA GLU A 9 -7.44 7.54 2.76
C GLU A 9 -6.34 8.56 2.97
N GLU A 10 -6.62 9.56 3.81
CA GLU A 10 -5.72 10.66 4.14
C GLU A 10 -5.58 10.75 5.66
N PHE A 11 -4.35 10.82 6.15
CA PHE A 11 -4.05 10.91 7.56
C PHE A 11 -2.75 11.68 7.81
N ASP A 12 -2.65 12.29 8.99
CA ASP A 12 -1.45 13.00 9.42
C ASP A 12 -0.38 11.99 9.86
N ILE A 13 0.87 12.26 9.48
CA ILE A 13 2.07 11.53 9.91
C ILE A 13 2.83 12.37 10.94
N ASN A 14 3.44 11.74 11.94
CA ASN A 14 4.23 12.45 12.95
C ASN A 14 5.58 12.89 12.38
N SER A 15 6.12 12.15 11.41
CA SER A 15 7.38 12.43 10.76
C SER A 15 7.29 13.58 9.74
N PRO A 16 8.38 14.34 9.51
CA PRO A 16 8.45 15.32 8.45
C PRO A 16 8.25 14.67 7.08
N ALA A 17 7.41 15.27 6.22
CA ALA A 17 7.04 14.73 4.91
C ALA A 17 8.23 14.22 4.06
N HIS A 18 9.33 14.98 4.01
CA HIS A 18 10.51 14.60 3.22
C HIS A 18 11.24 13.36 3.76
N ARG A 19 11.29 13.17 5.09
CA ARG A 19 11.91 11.99 5.71
C ARG A 19 11.04 10.77 5.50
N PHE A 20 9.74 10.93 5.73
CA PHE A 20 8.78 9.86 5.54
C PHE A 20 8.73 9.38 4.09
N TYR A 21 8.68 10.31 3.13
CA TYR A 21 8.72 9.97 1.70
C TYR A 21 10.00 9.21 1.33
N LYS A 22 11.15 9.63 1.87
CA LYS A 22 12.42 8.94 1.63
C LYS A 22 12.38 7.50 2.16
N ARG A 23 11.89 7.28 3.38
CA ARG A 23 11.76 5.94 3.97
C ARG A 23 10.81 5.08 3.14
N LEU A 24 9.63 5.59 2.81
CA LEU A 24 8.63 4.86 2.03
C LEU A 24 9.10 4.51 0.60
N SER A 25 9.94 5.36 -0.01
CA SER A 25 10.37 5.18 -1.40
C SER A 25 11.70 4.43 -1.55
N TYR A 26 12.64 4.58 -0.62
CA TYR A 26 14.00 4.03 -0.74
C TYR A 26 14.27 2.89 0.24
N GLU A 27 13.62 2.89 1.40
CA GLU A 27 13.87 1.94 2.50
C GLU A 27 12.80 0.85 2.55
N GLN A 28 12.21 0.55 1.38
CA GLN A 28 11.19 -0.47 1.24
C GLN A 28 11.66 -1.85 1.73
N HIS A 29 12.93 -2.20 1.53
CA HIS A 29 13.48 -3.47 2.03
C HIS A 29 13.46 -3.62 3.57
N HIS A 30 13.25 -2.54 4.33
CA HIS A 30 13.09 -2.58 5.79
C HIS A 30 11.63 -2.72 6.25
N LEU A 31 10.65 -2.71 5.34
CA LEU A 31 9.24 -2.93 5.68
C LEU A 31 8.99 -4.27 6.40
N PRO A 32 9.63 -5.40 6.02
CA PRO A 32 9.51 -6.65 6.78
C PRO A 32 10.06 -6.56 8.21
N ASP A 33 11.08 -5.73 8.46
CA ASP A 33 11.61 -5.49 9.80
C ASP A 33 10.68 -4.58 10.63
N ALA A 34 10.01 -3.61 9.98
CA ALA A 34 9.10 -2.69 10.63
C ALA A 34 7.76 -3.35 11.02
N SER A 35 7.25 -4.23 10.15
CA SER A 35 5.96 -4.92 10.35
C SER A 35 6.04 -6.39 9.92
N PRO A 36 6.79 -7.25 10.64
CA PRO A 36 6.98 -8.66 10.28
C PRO A 36 5.67 -9.46 10.27
N ASP A 37 4.71 -9.06 11.11
CA ASP A 37 3.37 -9.67 11.15
C ASP A 37 2.59 -9.42 9.85
N LYS A 38 2.82 -8.28 9.19
CA LYS A 38 2.12 -7.84 7.98
C LYS A 38 2.87 -8.19 6.71
N VAL A 39 4.19 -7.96 6.69
CA VAL A 39 5.07 -8.20 5.56
C VAL A 39 6.15 -9.17 5.99
N GLN A 40 6.12 -10.38 5.42
CA GLN A 40 7.05 -11.45 5.78
C GLN A 40 8.34 -11.38 4.96
N GLY A 41 8.34 -10.67 3.83
CA GLY A 41 9.53 -10.52 3.01
C GLY A 41 9.33 -9.61 1.81
N ALA A 42 10.45 -9.12 1.29
CA ALA A 42 10.49 -8.29 0.10
C ALA A 42 11.71 -8.70 -0.75
N GLU A 43 11.47 -9.09 -1.99
CA GLU A 43 12.48 -9.58 -2.92
C GLU A 43 12.46 -8.74 -4.20
N ILE A 44 13.62 -8.53 -4.82
CA ILE A 44 13.68 -7.88 -6.14
C ILE A 44 13.45 -8.95 -7.20
N HIS A 45 12.48 -8.71 -8.10
CA HIS A 45 12.27 -9.55 -9.27
C HIS A 45 13.06 -9.03 -10.48
N GLU A 46 12.99 -7.72 -10.73
CA GLU A 46 13.71 -7.04 -11.82
C GLU A 46 14.23 -5.68 -11.37
N GLY A 47 15.47 -5.35 -11.72
CA GLY A 47 16.08 -4.05 -11.42
C GLY A 47 16.66 -3.95 -10.01
N ASP A 48 16.33 -2.89 -9.28
CA ASP A 48 16.80 -2.57 -7.92
C ASP A 48 15.72 -1.82 -7.11
N TRP A 49 15.90 -1.64 -5.80
CA TRP A 49 14.96 -0.95 -4.90
C TRP A 49 14.67 0.49 -5.33
N VAL A 50 15.68 1.19 -5.82
CA VAL A 50 15.64 2.64 -6.02
C VAL A 50 15.31 3.07 -7.45
N THR A 51 15.55 2.19 -8.43
CA THR A 51 15.38 2.54 -9.85
C THR A 51 13.90 2.53 -10.25
N PRO A 52 13.37 3.59 -10.88
CA PRO A 52 12.05 3.58 -11.47
C PRO A 52 11.93 2.50 -12.55
N GLY A 53 10.83 1.73 -12.53
CA GLY A 53 10.61 0.61 -13.46
C GLY A 53 11.07 -0.75 -12.92
N SER A 54 11.78 -0.80 -11.79
CA SER A 54 12.11 -2.07 -11.13
C SER A 54 10.87 -2.75 -10.54
N VAL A 55 10.81 -4.07 -10.68
CA VAL A 55 9.74 -4.95 -10.19
C VAL A 55 10.17 -5.59 -8.87
N LYS A 56 9.32 -5.47 -7.85
CA LYS A 56 9.55 -6.02 -6.51
C LYS A 56 8.44 -7.00 -6.18
N LEU A 57 8.82 -8.15 -5.62
CA LEU A 57 7.92 -9.15 -5.11
C LEU A 57 7.78 -8.95 -3.60
N TRP A 58 6.54 -8.82 -3.14
CA TRP A 58 6.24 -8.60 -1.73
C TRP A 58 5.44 -9.77 -1.18
N ASN A 59 5.96 -10.39 -0.12
CA ASN A 59 5.26 -11.41 0.63
C ASN A 59 4.60 -10.73 1.83
N TYR A 60 3.28 -10.64 1.80
CA TYR A 60 2.49 -10.02 2.86
C TYR A 60 1.26 -10.87 3.20
N THR A 61 0.78 -10.70 4.43
CA THR A 61 -0.43 -11.35 4.93
C THR A 61 -1.41 -10.27 5.33
N ILE A 62 -2.63 -10.38 4.79
CA ILE A 62 -3.76 -9.54 5.19
C ILE A 62 -4.63 -10.42 6.07
N ASP A 63 -4.77 -10.07 7.34
CA ASP A 63 -5.80 -10.66 8.20
C ASP A 63 -7.17 -10.19 7.67
N ASP A 64 -7.85 -11.09 6.96
CA ASP A 64 -9.27 -10.95 6.67
C ASP A 64 -10.01 -11.18 8.01
N ASP A 65 -10.30 -10.08 8.74
CA ASP A 65 -11.04 -10.08 10.02
C ASP A 65 -12.46 -10.67 9.90
N ASP A 66 -12.95 -10.84 8.67
CA ASP A 66 -14.21 -11.50 8.37
C ASP A 66 -13.94 -12.98 8.05
N GLY A 67 -14.33 -13.89 8.95
CA GLY A 67 -14.26 -15.35 8.77
C GLY A 67 -15.11 -15.91 7.61
N GLY A 68 -15.38 -15.12 6.58
CA GLY A 68 -16.11 -15.45 5.37
C GLY A 68 -15.20 -15.45 4.14
N CYS A 69 -15.33 -16.50 3.34
CA CYS A 69 -14.64 -16.73 2.07
C CYS A 69 -14.47 -15.47 1.20
N GLY A 70 -13.26 -14.91 1.16
CA GLY A 70 -12.92 -13.86 0.22
C GLY A 70 -11.52 -13.31 0.43
N ARG A 71 -10.49 -14.13 0.22
CA ARG A 71 -9.07 -13.72 0.16
C ARG A 71 -8.95 -12.41 -0.62
N THR A 72 -8.88 -11.24 0.01
CA THR A 72 -8.76 -9.95 -0.69
C THR A 72 -7.34 -9.76 -1.21
N HIS A 73 -6.95 -10.62 -2.15
CA HIS A 73 -5.70 -10.56 -2.85
C HIS A 73 -5.83 -9.59 -4.03
N PRO A 74 -4.77 -8.88 -4.41
CA PRO A 74 -4.74 -8.01 -5.59
C PRO A 74 -5.07 -8.77 -6.88
N GLU A 75 -4.97 -10.10 -6.87
CA GLU A 75 -5.40 -11.01 -7.94
C GLU A 75 -6.90 -10.93 -8.28
N GLN A 76 -7.73 -10.29 -7.44
CA GLN A 76 -9.15 -10.04 -7.72
C GLN A 76 -9.41 -8.84 -8.65
N TYR A 77 -8.37 -8.11 -9.07
CA TYR A 77 -8.48 -6.95 -9.95
C TYR A 77 -7.69 -7.16 -11.24
N LYS A 78 -8.23 -6.70 -12.38
CA LYS A 78 -7.55 -6.75 -13.69
C LYS A 78 -6.28 -5.91 -13.68
N ALA A 79 -6.36 -4.76 -13.03
CA ALA A 79 -5.26 -3.84 -12.83
C ALA A 79 -5.46 -3.10 -11.51
N TYR A 80 -4.37 -2.78 -10.84
CA TYR A 80 -4.40 -1.89 -9.69
C TYR A 80 -3.17 -0.98 -9.70
N LYS A 81 -3.33 0.20 -9.11
CA LYS A 81 -2.29 1.21 -8.97
C LYS A 81 -2.44 1.86 -7.61
N ILE A 82 -1.38 1.77 -6.81
CA ILE A 82 -1.28 2.46 -5.53
C ILE A 82 -0.50 3.76 -5.76
N VAL A 83 -1.01 4.87 -5.23
CA VAL A 83 -0.38 6.18 -5.29
C VAL A 83 -0.24 6.72 -3.88
N TYR A 84 1.00 6.99 -3.47
CA TYR A 84 1.32 7.66 -2.21
C TYR A 84 1.63 9.13 -2.50
N GLN A 85 0.93 10.04 -1.83
CA GLN A 85 1.16 11.48 -1.92
C GLN A 85 1.44 12.02 -0.52
N VAL A 86 2.65 12.54 -0.30
CA VAL A 86 3.04 13.13 0.99
C VAL A 86 3.02 14.65 0.86
N PHE A 87 2.26 15.32 1.72
CA PHE A 87 2.13 16.77 1.77
C PHE A 87 2.84 17.31 3.01
N PRO A 88 3.71 18.33 2.88
CA PRO A 88 4.36 18.95 4.03
C PRO A 88 3.36 19.76 4.87
N LYS A 89 3.42 19.62 6.20
CA LYS A 89 2.56 20.33 7.17
C LYS A 89 3.41 20.88 8.32
N GLY A 90 4.29 21.83 8.00
CA GLY A 90 5.22 22.41 8.99
C GLY A 90 6.28 21.40 9.41
N GLU A 91 6.32 21.06 10.70
CA GLU A 91 7.24 20.05 11.26
C GLU A 91 6.77 18.60 11.06
N SER A 92 5.50 18.40 10.70
CA SER A 92 4.90 17.10 10.37
C SER A 92 4.49 17.04 8.89
N GLY A 93 3.82 15.96 8.50
CA GLY A 93 3.27 15.80 7.16
C GLY A 93 1.87 15.21 7.17
N THR A 94 1.27 15.16 5.99
CA THR A 94 0.03 14.42 5.74
C THR A 94 0.30 13.44 4.61
N LEU A 95 -0.04 12.16 4.80
CA LEU A 95 0.02 11.16 3.74
C LEU A 95 -1.40 10.90 3.22
N LYS A 96 -1.49 10.84 1.90
CA LYS A 96 -2.66 10.36 1.17
C LYS A 96 -2.30 9.10 0.39
N ILE A 97 -3.02 8.02 0.66
CA ILE A 97 -2.90 6.74 -0.05
C ILE A 97 -4.12 6.62 -0.96
N SER A 98 -3.90 6.47 -2.26
CA SER A 98 -4.96 6.23 -3.25
C SER A 98 -4.74 4.89 -3.94
N LEU A 99 -5.74 4.02 -3.87
CA LEU A 99 -5.79 2.74 -4.58
C LEU A 99 -6.80 2.87 -5.73
N ILE A 100 -6.26 2.90 -6.94
CA ILE A 100 -7.01 2.93 -8.20
C ILE A 100 -7.03 1.50 -8.72
N TYR A 101 -8.19 0.96 -9.04
CA TYR A 101 -8.34 -0.45 -9.43
C TYR A 101 -9.35 -0.63 -10.55
N GLU A 102 -9.18 -1.68 -11.33
CA GLU A 102 -10.11 -2.15 -12.34
C GLU A 102 -10.61 -3.54 -11.97
N LYS A 103 -11.93 -3.69 -11.83
CA LYS A 103 -12.58 -4.96 -11.49
C LYS A 103 -12.69 -5.88 -12.70
N PHE A 104 -12.78 -7.18 -12.45
CA PHE A 104 -13.17 -8.12 -13.51
C PHE A 104 -14.66 -7.95 -13.85
N ASN A 105 -15.50 -7.82 -12.83
CA ASN A 105 -16.95 -7.73 -12.91
C ASN A 105 -17.52 -6.66 -11.95
N GLU A 106 -18.74 -6.21 -12.21
CA GLU A 106 -19.39 -5.17 -11.38
C GLU A 106 -19.72 -5.65 -9.95
N THR A 107 -19.90 -6.96 -9.78
CA THR A 107 -20.23 -7.61 -8.51
C THR A 107 -19.04 -7.74 -7.56
N ASP A 108 -17.81 -7.49 -8.04
CA ASP A 108 -16.61 -7.60 -7.22
C ASP A 108 -16.58 -6.54 -6.12
N GLY A 109 -16.10 -6.93 -4.93
CA GLY A 109 -15.99 -6.05 -3.77
C GLY A 109 -15.00 -4.90 -3.96
N LYS A 110 -15.13 -3.86 -3.13
CA LYS A 110 -14.14 -2.78 -3.06
C LYS A 110 -12.96 -3.22 -2.17
N PRO A 111 -11.71 -2.81 -2.49
CA PRO A 111 -10.52 -3.23 -1.75
C PRO A 111 -10.31 -2.43 -0.46
N HIS A 112 -11.31 -2.39 0.43
CA HIS A 112 -11.22 -1.66 1.69
C HIS A 112 -10.20 -2.29 2.66
N ASN A 113 -10.15 -3.63 2.72
CA ASN A 113 -9.19 -4.35 3.57
C ASN A 113 -7.74 -4.05 3.14
N TYR A 114 -7.49 -4.00 1.82
CA TYR A 114 -6.17 -3.70 1.32
C TYR A 114 -5.75 -2.25 1.57
N LEU A 115 -6.66 -1.28 1.40
CA LEU A 115 -6.37 0.11 1.77
C LEU A 115 -6.03 0.24 3.25
N ARG A 116 -6.79 -0.41 4.12
CA ARG A 116 -6.54 -0.43 5.57
C ARG A 116 -5.20 -1.05 5.92
N PHE A 117 -4.86 -2.18 5.30
CA PHE A 117 -3.54 -2.80 5.43
C PHE A 117 -2.40 -1.83 5.06
N LEU A 118 -2.52 -1.10 3.94
CA LEU A 118 -1.52 -0.13 3.52
C LEU A 118 -1.41 1.05 4.52
N VAL A 119 -2.53 1.50 5.06
CA VAL A 119 -2.56 2.54 6.10
C VAL A 119 -1.82 2.07 7.34
N ASP A 120 -2.14 0.88 7.83
CA ASP A 120 -1.53 0.32 9.04
C ASP A 120 -0.04 0.07 8.84
N LEU A 121 0.37 -0.40 7.66
CA LEU A 121 1.79 -0.57 7.31
C LEU A 121 2.55 0.75 7.32
N VAL A 122 1.94 1.82 6.80
CA VAL A 122 2.54 3.15 6.81
C VAL A 122 2.61 3.71 8.24
N LYS A 123 1.59 3.48 9.06
CA LYS A 123 1.59 3.90 10.46
C LYS A 123 2.68 3.21 11.29
N ASP A 124 3.00 1.95 10.99
CA ASP A 124 4.13 1.26 11.63
C ASP A 124 5.49 1.81 11.17
N LEU A 125 5.56 2.41 9.98
CA LEU A 125 6.77 3.03 9.43
C LEU A 125 7.03 4.46 9.93
N ASP A 126 6.00 5.16 10.40
CA ASP A 126 6.10 6.55 10.89
C ASP A 126 6.83 6.64 12.24
#